data_AF-A0A350W433-F1
#
_entry.id   AF-A0A350W433-F1
#
_cell.length_a   1.000
_cell.length_b   1.000
_cell.length_c   1.000
_cell.angle_alpha   90.00
_cell.angle_beta   90.00
_cell.angle_gamma   90.00
#
_symmetry.space_group_name_H-M   'P 1'
#
loop_
_entity.id
_entity.type
_entity.pdbx_description
1 polymer ?
#
loop_
_entity_poly.entity_id
_entity_poly.type
_entity_poly.pdbx_seq_one_letter_code
_entity_poly.pdbx_strand_id
1 'polypeptide(L)'
;MEYIKSKLSDDLAKKIIGSQDNATEYLLRLNDIKPIKNLKFKTITRGQNVGKKVLDMGTAELWKAVVDSWDYEESKKIIRDIFKQTEKYKSGKEADNAMDVLIKEWQTLKLGDIAWPFSQGAFDEFVQRVNSEKENGFVKDEKVKVAAVKYRRIKEINTVRNDFIETLIFEKNNNILPTLNHRRGVDFFIGGISFDQKVAKSPTSQFKNHFKDKWREEAIKNPSLVARYLYQYQDEGRFGADPRLLVVYIDEDVSIQKIREIINATDLNKPIEINFSFKHKIQGEKNYKVPCFVILLHNTGE
;
A
#
# COMPACT_ATOMS: atom_id res chain seq x y z
N MET A 1 14.23 12.76 -4.23
CA MET A 1 12.81 13.06 -3.92
C MET A 1 12.17 13.52 -5.20
N GLU A 2 11.18 12.77 -5.70
CA GLU A 2 10.48 13.11 -6.94
C GLU A 2 9.34 14.08 -6.63
N TYR A 3 9.26 15.18 -7.39
CA TYR A 3 8.26 16.23 -7.19
C TYR A 3 7.46 16.46 -8.47
N ILE A 4 6.21 15.96 -8.49
CA ILE A 4 5.39 15.91 -9.71
C ILE A 4 4.55 17.17 -9.98
N LYS A 5 4.66 18.21 -9.13
CA LYS A 5 3.88 19.44 -9.30
C LYS A 5 4.32 20.28 -10.49
N SER A 6 5.62 20.34 -10.77
CA SER A 6 6.19 21.16 -11.84
C SER A 6 6.50 20.39 -13.11
N LYS A 7 6.85 19.10 -13.01
CA LYS A 7 7.21 18.26 -14.15
C LYS A 7 6.92 16.80 -13.86
N LEU A 8 6.48 16.08 -14.88
CA LEU A 8 6.35 14.64 -14.88
C LEU A 8 7.44 14.01 -15.75
N SER A 9 8.05 12.92 -15.29
CA SER A 9 8.94 12.09 -16.12
C SER A 9 8.15 10.94 -16.76
N ASP A 10 8.66 10.35 -17.84
CA ASP A 10 8.04 9.17 -18.46
C ASP A 10 7.91 7.99 -17.47
N ASP A 11 8.91 7.78 -16.62
CA ASP A 11 8.86 6.74 -15.57
C ASP A 11 7.74 7.02 -14.55
N LEU A 12 7.63 8.27 -14.08
CA LEU A 12 6.59 8.67 -13.14
C LEU A 12 5.19 8.62 -13.76
N ALA A 13 5.05 9.01 -15.02
CA ALA A 13 3.80 8.88 -15.76
C ALA A 13 3.34 7.42 -15.80
N LYS A 14 4.26 6.51 -16.11
CA LYS A 14 4.00 5.07 -16.15
C LYS A 14 3.73 4.47 -14.76
N LYS A 15 4.36 4.98 -13.69
CA LYS A 15 4.05 4.60 -12.30
C LYS A 15 2.67 5.05 -11.86
N ILE A 16 2.29 6.30 -12.15
CA ILE A 16 1.00 6.88 -11.75
C ILE A 16 -0.15 6.28 -12.55
N ILE A 17 -0.04 6.23 -13.89
CA ILE A 17 -1.15 5.84 -14.76
C ILE A 17 -1.18 4.34 -15.03
N GLY A 18 -0.01 3.69 -15.05
CA GLY A 18 0.10 2.23 -15.06
C GLY A 18 -0.02 1.54 -16.42
N SER A 19 -1.11 1.80 -17.15
CA SER A 19 -1.49 1.10 -18.40
C SER A 19 -1.81 2.08 -19.55
N GLN A 20 -1.83 1.56 -20.78
CA GLN A 20 -2.22 2.34 -21.96
C GLN A 20 -3.71 2.71 -21.95
N ASP A 21 -4.57 1.83 -21.42
CA ASP A 21 -6.00 2.09 -21.30
C ASP A 21 -6.26 3.26 -20.35
N ASN A 22 -5.61 3.26 -19.18
CA ASN A 22 -5.69 4.37 -18.23
C ASN A 22 -5.10 5.66 -18.83
N ALA A 23 -4.01 5.57 -19.59
CA ALA A 23 -3.41 6.73 -20.25
C ALA A 23 -4.33 7.32 -21.34
N THR A 24 -5.02 6.45 -22.08
CA THR A 24 -6.01 6.84 -23.08
C THR A 24 -7.18 7.55 -22.41
N GLU A 25 -7.78 6.94 -21.37
CA GLU A 25 -8.89 7.53 -20.62
C GLU A 25 -8.50 8.86 -19.98
N TYR A 26 -7.32 8.94 -19.38
CA TYR A 26 -6.77 10.16 -18.81
C TYR A 26 -6.63 11.28 -19.86
N LEU A 27 -6.03 10.99 -21.02
CA LEU A 27 -5.83 11.98 -22.07
C LEU A 27 -7.14 12.45 -22.68
N LEU A 28 -8.13 11.57 -22.83
CA LEU A 28 -9.47 11.94 -23.29
C LEU A 28 -10.13 12.93 -22.32
N ARG A 29 -10.17 12.60 -21.03
CA ARG A 29 -10.74 13.49 -19.99
C ARG A 29 -9.98 14.80 -19.88
N LEU A 30 -8.66 14.78 -19.99
CA LEU A 30 -7.85 16.00 -19.96
C LEU A 30 -8.12 16.87 -21.19
N ASN A 31 -8.25 16.27 -22.37
CA ASN A 31 -8.53 16.99 -23.60
C ASN A 31 -9.91 17.67 -23.60
N ASP A 32 -10.90 17.11 -22.92
CA ASP A 32 -12.22 17.74 -22.76
C ASP A 32 -12.17 19.00 -21.89
N ILE A 33 -11.23 19.08 -20.95
CA ILE A 33 -11.02 20.24 -20.07
C ILE A 33 -10.04 21.25 -20.70
N LYS A 34 -8.96 20.74 -21.28
CA LYS A 34 -7.82 21.48 -21.80
C LYS A 34 -7.39 20.86 -23.14
N PRO A 35 -7.88 21.38 -24.28
CA PRO A 35 -7.63 20.79 -25.59
C PRO A 35 -6.15 20.55 -25.87
N ILE A 36 -5.81 19.30 -26.22
CA ILE A 36 -4.45 18.83 -26.49
C ILE A 36 -4.27 18.71 -28.01
N LYS A 37 -3.49 19.62 -28.61
CA LYS A 37 -3.37 19.77 -30.07
C LYS A 37 -2.87 18.52 -30.81
N ASN A 38 -2.08 17.67 -30.16
CA ASN A 38 -1.35 16.58 -30.82
C ASN A 38 -2.02 15.22 -30.66
N LEU A 39 -3.26 15.17 -30.16
CA LEU A 39 -4.00 13.91 -30.07
C LEU A 39 -4.52 13.50 -31.45
N LYS A 40 -4.12 12.29 -31.88
CA LYS A 40 -4.57 11.67 -33.12
C LYS A 40 -5.75 10.75 -32.79
N PHE A 41 -6.78 10.79 -33.62
CA PHE A 41 -7.98 9.98 -33.44
C PHE A 41 -8.32 9.22 -34.72
N LYS A 42 -8.87 8.02 -34.56
CA LYS A 42 -9.52 7.27 -35.64
C LYS A 42 -10.95 6.92 -35.25
N THR A 43 -11.80 6.77 -36.26
CA THR A 43 -13.14 6.23 -36.10
C THR A 43 -13.10 4.73 -36.37
N ILE A 44 -13.64 3.93 -35.45
CA ILE A 44 -13.76 2.48 -35.66
C ILE A 44 -14.76 2.23 -36.79
N THR A 45 -14.32 1.50 -37.83
CA THR A 45 -15.12 1.25 -39.04
C THR A 45 -15.75 -0.13 -39.09
N ARG A 46 -15.41 -1.04 -38.16
CA ARG A 46 -15.90 -2.44 -38.13
C ARG A 46 -16.11 -2.96 -36.71
N GLY A 47 -17.06 -3.89 -36.53
CA GLY A 47 -17.33 -4.60 -35.26
C GLY A 47 -18.36 -3.92 -34.36
N GLN A 48 -18.44 -4.35 -33.09
CA GLN A 48 -19.44 -3.85 -32.12
C GLN A 48 -19.26 -2.36 -31.73
N ASN A 49 -18.11 -1.76 -32.05
CA ASN A 49 -17.77 -0.38 -31.69
C ASN A 49 -17.76 0.58 -32.89
N VAL A 50 -18.43 0.23 -34.01
CA VAL A 50 -18.49 1.07 -35.22
C VAL A 50 -18.99 2.48 -34.88
N GLY A 51 -18.32 3.49 -35.43
CA GLY A 51 -18.63 4.90 -35.22
C GLY A 51 -17.98 5.51 -33.99
N LYS A 52 -17.39 4.72 -33.08
CA LYS A 52 -16.68 5.23 -31.90
C LYS A 52 -15.34 5.87 -32.31
N LYS A 53 -15.10 7.09 -31.85
CA LYS A 53 -13.82 7.81 -32.00
C LYS A 53 -12.87 7.36 -30.87
N VAL A 54 -11.69 6.89 -31.23
CA VAL A 54 -10.66 6.41 -30.29
C VAL A 54 -9.31 7.04 -30.60
N LEU A 55 -8.42 7.14 -29.60
CA LEU A 55 -7.06 7.60 -29.83
C LEU A 55 -6.31 6.61 -30.74
N ASP A 56 -5.57 7.16 -31.69
CA ASP A 56 -4.76 6.42 -32.65
C ASP A 56 -3.30 6.88 -32.55
N MET A 57 -2.64 6.43 -31.49
CA MET A 57 -1.29 6.84 -31.13
C MET A 57 -0.46 5.61 -30.78
N GLY A 58 0.81 5.60 -31.20
CA GLY A 58 1.75 4.59 -30.75
C GLY A 58 2.04 4.73 -29.25
N THR A 59 2.49 3.65 -28.60
CA THR A 59 2.81 3.65 -27.15
C THR A 59 3.70 4.82 -26.73
N ALA A 60 4.77 5.10 -27.48
CA ALA A 60 5.70 6.18 -27.16
C ALA A 60 5.06 7.56 -27.33
N GLU A 61 4.25 7.75 -28.36
CA GLU A 61 3.51 9.00 -28.59
C GLU A 61 2.48 9.25 -27.48
N LEU A 62 1.79 8.19 -27.04
CA LEU A 62 0.79 8.25 -25.97
C LEU A 62 1.42 8.72 -24.64
N TRP A 63 2.50 8.08 -24.21
CA TRP A 63 3.18 8.48 -22.96
C TRP A 63 3.84 9.86 -23.07
N LYS A 64 4.35 10.21 -24.25
CA LYS A 64 4.83 11.56 -24.52
C LYS A 64 3.71 12.59 -24.39
N ALA A 65 2.52 12.31 -24.91
CA ALA A 65 1.37 13.20 -24.76
C ALA A 65 0.96 13.35 -23.28
N VAL A 66 0.99 12.28 -22.48
CA VAL A 66 0.76 12.35 -21.02
C VAL A 66 1.74 13.32 -20.35
N VAL A 67 3.03 13.16 -20.63
CA VAL A 67 4.09 13.98 -20.02
C VAL A 67 4.00 15.43 -20.47
N ASP A 68 3.84 15.67 -21.77
CA ASP A 68 3.83 17.01 -22.36
C ASP A 68 2.56 17.81 -21.97
N SER A 69 1.46 17.13 -21.64
CA SER A 69 0.19 17.76 -21.21
C SER A 69 0.00 17.83 -19.70
N TRP A 70 0.96 17.37 -18.90
CA TRP A 70 0.81 17.25 -17.45
C TRP A 70 0.48 18.60 -16.78
N ASP A 71 -0.59 18.59 -15.99
CA ASP A 71 -1.05 19.71 -15.19
C ASP A 71 -1.46 19.17 -13.82
N TYR A 72 -0.63 19.35 -12.80
CA TYR A 72 -0.81 18.61 -11.55
C TYR A 72 -2.21 18.75 -10.93
N GLU A 73 -2.81 19.93 -10.98
CA GLU A 73 -4.12 20.14 -10.36
C GLU A 73 -5.26 19.50 -11.16
N GLU A 74 -5.25 19.62 -12.49
CA GLU A 74 -6.26 18.96 -13.33
C GLU A 74 -6.04 17.45 -13.40
N SER A 75 -4.80 17.01 -13.58
CA SER A 75 -4.42 15.61 -13.59
C SER A 75 -4.80 14.91 -12.29
N LYS A 76 -4.62 15.58 -11.14
CA LYS A 76 -5.02 15.02 -9.84
C LYS A 76 -6.52 14.77 -9.75
N LYS A 77 -7.36 15.69 -10.23
CA LYS A 77 -8.82 15.49 -10.25
C LYS A 77 -9.18 14.28 -11.12
N ILE A 78 -8.69 14.25 -12.36
CA ILE A 78 -8.96 13.18 -13.33
C ILE A 78 -8.52 11.82 -12.78
N ILE A 79 -7.30 11.72 -12.28
CA ILE A 79 -6.73 10.47 -11.76
C ILE A 79 -7.50 9.99 -10.53
N ARG A 80 -7.88 10.89 -9.62
CA ARG A 80 -8.72 10.54 -8.46
C ARG A 80 -10.07 9.97 -8.91
N ASP A 81 -10.67 10.53 -9.95
CA ASP A 81 -11.95 10.04 -10.47
C ASP A 81 -11.83 8.71 -11.22
N ILE A 82 -10.74 8.49 -11.97
CA ILE A 82 -10.45 7.17 -12.55
C ILE A 82 -10.23 6.14 -11.43
N PHE A 83 -9.48 6.50 -10.37
CA PHE A 83 -9.21 5.60 -9.25
C PHE A 83 -10.49 5.12 -8.57
N LYS A 84 -11.48 6.02 -8.37
CA LYS A 84 -12.79 5.66 -7.79
C LYS A 84 -13.58 4.63 -8.61
N GLN A 85 -13.24 4.44 -9.89
CA GLN A 85 -13.88 3.47 -10.77
C GLN A 85 -13.20 2.09 -10.73
N THR A 86 -12.01 1.99 -10.11
CA THR A 86 -11.25 0.74 -10.02
C THR A 86 -11.87 -0.27 -9.06
N GLU A 87 -11.66 -1.57 -9.32
CA GLU A 87 -12.08 -2.63 -8.42
C GLU A 87 -11.43 -2.51 -7.04
N LYS A 88 -10.19 -2.05 -6.97
CA LYS A 88 -9.48 -1.81 -5.71
C LYS A 88 -10.21 -0.82 -4.81
N TYR A 89 -10.64 0.33 -5.36
CA TYR A 89 -11.40 1.31 -4.59
C TYR A 89 -12.74 0.74 -4.13
N LYS A 90 -13.46 0.03 -5.01
CA LYS A 90 -14.73 -0.63 -4.67
C LYS A 90 -14.55 -1.66 -3.55
N SER A 91 -13.54 -2.53 -3.65
CA SER A 91 -13.18 -3.50 -2.62
C SER A 91 -12.87 -2.84 -1.29
N GLY A 92 -12.14 -1.72 -1.31
CA GLY A 92 -11.86 -0.96 -0.09
C GLY A 92 -13.10 -0.31 0.53
N LYS A 93 -14.08 0.14 -0.27
CA LYS A 93 -15.36 0.63 0.26
C LYS A 93 -16.20 -0.47 0.91
N GLU A 94 -16.14 -1.68 0.37
CA GLU A 94 -16.86 -2.86 0.87
C GLU A 94 -16.09 -3.66 1.93
N ALA A 95 -14.93 -3.17 2.36
CA ALA A 95 -14.04 -3.92 3.25
C ALA A 95 -14.65 -4.24 4.61
N ASP A 96 -15.52 -3.38 5.14
CA ASP A 96 -16.25 -3.60 6.39
C ASP A 96 -17.09 -4.90 6.28
N ASN A 97 -17.91 -4.99 5.22
CA ASN A 97 -18.74 -6.16 4.92
C ASN A 97 -17.89 -7.41 4.64
N ALA A 98 -16.84 -7.27 3.84
CA ALA A 98 -15.95 -8.38 3.50
C ALA A 98 -15.23 -8.93 4.73
N MET A 99 -14.77 -8.06 5.64
CA MET A 99 -14.12 -8.48 6.88
C MET A 99 -15.06 -9.24 7.79
N ASP A 100 -16.29 -8.77 7.97
CA ASP A 100 -17.30 -9.46 8.78
C ASP A 100 -17.56 -10.88 8.28
N VAL A 101 -17.64 -11.06 6.97
CA VAL A 101 -17.75 -12.40 6.36
C VAL A 101 -16.52 -13.25 6.67
N LEU A 102 -15.31 -12.73 6.44
CA LEU A 102 -14.07 -13.48 6.66
C LEU A 102 -13.87 -13.89 8.12
N ILE A 103 -14.23 -13.02 9.07
CA ILE A 103 -14.16 -13.32 10.50
C ILE A 103 -15.19 -14.38 10.90
N LYS A 104 -16.43 -14.30 10.38
CA LYS A 104 -17.45 -15.34 10.60
C LYS A 104 -17.02 -16.69 10.03
N GLU A 105 -16.44 -16.71 8.84
CA GLU A 105 -15.90 -17.94 8.23
C GLU A 105 -14.76 -18.52 9.07
N TRP A 106 -13.85 -17.67 9.55
CA TRP A 106 -12.74 -18.06 10.43
C TRP A 106 -13.25 -18.76 11.71
N GLN A 107 -14.25 -18.16 12.35
CA GLN A 107 -14.90 -18.68 13.56
C GLN A 107 -15.63 -20.01 13.27
N THR A 108 -16.36 -20.08 12.15
CA THR A 108 -17.10 -21.30 11.74
C THR A 108 -16.16 -22.48 11.51
N LEU A 109 -14.98 -22.21 10.93
CA LEU A 109 -13.93 -23.20 10.73
C LEU A 109 -13.16 -23.54 12.00
N LYS A 110 -13.48 -22.91 13.14
CA LYS A 110 -12.83 -23.11 14.45
C LYS A 110 -11.31 -23.01 14.40
N LEU A 111 -10.81 -22.04 13.64
CA LEU A 111 -9.38 -21.85 13.43
C LEU A 111 -8.66 -21.24 14.65
N GLY A 112 -9.34 -20.96 15.76
CA GLY A 112 -8.72 -20.36 16.96
C GLY A 112 -8.29 -18.92 16.69
N ASP A 113 -7.16 -18.50 17.27
CA ASP A 113 -6.68 -17.11 17.14
C ASP A 113 -6.22 -16.79 15.71
N ILE A 114 -6.47 -15.56 15.27
CA ILE A 114 -6.02 -15.02 13.98
C ILE A 114 -4.52 -14.72 14.07
N ALA A 115 -3.72 -15.78 14.04
CA ALA A 115 -2.27 -15.70 14.10
C ALA A 115 -1.65 -16.54 12.98
N TRP A 116 -0.52 -16.06 12.47
CA TRP A 116 0.21 -16.77 11.42
C TRP A 116 0.68 -18.13 11.96
N PRO A 117 0.37 -19.24 11.26
CA PRO A 117 0.83 -20.56 11.69
C PRO A 117 2.35 -20.73 11.49
N PHE A 118 2.96 -19.92 10.62
CA PHE A 118 4.39 -19.88 10.33
C PHE A 118 4.73 -18.57 9.60
N SER A 119 6.01 -18.22 9.54
CA SER A 119 6.51 -17.04 8.81
C SER A 119 6.14 -17.10 7.32
N GLN A 120 5.79 -15.96 6.72
CA GLN A 120 5.44 -15.93 5.30
C GLN A 120 6.60 -16.46 4.43
N GLY A 121 6.33 -17.45 3.58
CA GLY A 121 7.33 -18.12 2.75
C GLY A 121 7.99 -19.35 3.40
N ALA A 122 7.75 -19.60 4.69
CA ALA A 122 8.36 -20.71 5.44
C ALA A 122 7.42 -21.94 5.56
N PHE A 123 6.61 -22.21 4.53
CA PHE A 123 5.72 -23.38 4.57
C PHE A 123 6.50 -24.70 4.58
N ASP A 124 7.56 -24.78 3.78
CA ASP A 124 8.43 -25.96 3.72
C ASP A 124 9.09 -26.24 5.08
N GLU A 125 9.73 -25.23 5.67
CA GLU A 125 10.30 -25.32 7.03
C GLU A 125 9.26 -25.73 8.08
N PHE A 126 8.04 -25.21 7.97
CA PHE A 126 6.94 -25.62 8.84
C PHE A 126 6.60 -27.11 8.69
N VAL A 127 6.49 -27.62 7.46
CA VAL A 127 6.22 -29.05 7.21
C VAL A 127 7.37 -29.92 7.70
N GLN A 128 8.63 -29.50 7.51
CA GLN A 128 9.80 -30.20 8.05
C GLN A 128 9.74 -30.32 9.58
N ARG A 129 9.36 -29.25 10.28
CA ARG A 129 9.16 -29.27 11.74
C ARG A 129 8.03 -30.21 12.16
N VAL A 130 6.90 -30.20 11.45
CA VAL A 130 5.78 -31.11 11.75
C VAL A 130 6.23 -32.57 11.56
N ASN A 131 7.00 -32.86 10.50
CA ASN A 131 7.50 -34.21 10.24
C ASN A 131 8.46 -34.73 11.31
N SER A 132 9.23 -33.85 11.97
CA SER A 132 10.17 -34.24 13.03
C SER A 132 9.51 -34.48 14.39
N GLU A 133 8.22 -34.14 14.56
CA GLU A 133 7.48 -34.43 15.79
C GLU A 133 7.29 -35.94 16.00
N LYS A 134 7.11 -36.36 17.26
CA LYS A 134 6.84 -37.78 17.61
C LYS A 134 5.37 -38.19 17.44
N GLU A 135 4.55 -37.32 16.87
CA GLU A 135 3.13 -37.55 16.61
C GLU A 135 2.92 -38.55 15.46
N ASN A 136 1.73 -39.17 15.43
CA ASN A 136 1.35 -40.06 14.32
C ASN A 136 1.04 -39.28 13.03
N GLY A 137 0.97 -39.99 11.90
CA GLY A 137 0.72 -39.39 10.58
C GLY A 137 -0.58 -38.58 10.51
N PHE A 138 -1.68 -39.11 11.06
CA PHE A 138 -2.97 -38.41 11.03
C PHE A 138 -2.94 -37.06 11.76
N VAL A 139 -2.27 -36.97 12.91
CA VAL A 139 -2.12 -35.72 13.66
C VAL A 139 -1.27 -34.72 12.87
N LYS A 140 -0.20 -35.18 12.24
CA LYS A 140 0.67 -34.35 11.39
C LYS A 140 -0.08 -33.81 10.17
N ASP A 141 -0.83 -34.66 9.50
CA ASP A 141 -1.63 -34.28 8.32
C ASP A 141 -2.67 -33.21 8.67
N GLU A 142 -3.37 -33.38 9.80
CA GLU A 142 -4.36 -32.38 10.24
C GLU A 142 -3.70 -31.05 10.63
N LYS A 143 -2.52 -31.09 11.29
CA LYS A 143 -1.74 -29.86 11.58
C LYS A 143 -1.39 -29.10 10.31
N VAL A 144 -0.91 -29.80 9.28
CA VAL A 144 -0.55 -29.18 7.99
C VAL A 144 -1.77 -28.60 7.29
N LYS A 145 -2.87 -29.36 7.25
CA LYS A 145 -4.14 -28.93 6.65
C LYS A 145 -4.70 -27.67 7.32
N VAL A 146 -4.80 -27.65 8.65
CA VAL A 146 -5.29 -26.48 9.40
C VAL A 146 -4.37 -25.27 9.18
N ALA A 147 -3.04 -25.47 9.22
CA ALA A 147 -2.08 -24.39 8.98
C ALA A 147 -2.18 -23.81 7.56
N ALA A 148 -2.37 -24.66 6.53
CA ALA A 148 -2.57 -24.19 5.17
C ALA A 148 -3.83 -23.34 5.02
N VAL A 149 -4.94 -23.77 5.63
CA VAL A 149 -6.20 -23.00 5.64
C VAL A 149 -6.01 -21.66 6.37
N LYS A 150 -5.41 -21.66 7.57
CA LYS A 150 -5.09 -20.44 8.31
C LYS A 150 -4.25 -19.47 7.47
N TYR A 151 -3.18 -19.97 6.86
CA TYR A 151 -2.29 -19.16 6.02
C TYR A 151 -3.04 -18.49 4.87
N ARG A 152 -3.88 -19.26 4.13
CA ARG A 152 -4.70 -18.73 3.03
C ARG A 152 -5.69 -17.66 3.50
N ARG A 153 -6.39 -17.90 4.61
CA ARG A 153 -7.38 -16.96 5.17
C ARG A 153 -6.76 -15.69 5.72
N ILE A 154 -5.61 -15.78 6.39
CA ILE A 154 -4.88 -14.59 6.85
C ILE A 154 -4.40 -13.75 5.67
N LYS A 155 -3.98 -14.36 4.55
CA LYS A 155 -3.62 -13.61 3.34
C LYS A 155 -4.80 -12.79 2.82
N GLU A 156 -5.99 -13.39 2.77
CA GLU A 156 -7.23 -12.74 2.34
C GLU A 156 -7.63 -11.59 3.28
N ILE A 157 -7.62 -11.82 4.60
CA ILE A 157 -7.86 -10.78 5.62
C ILE A 157 -6.90 -9.60 5.45
N ASN A 158 -5.60 -9.87 5.24
CA ASN A 158 -4.62 -8.80 5.05
C ASN A 158 -4.82 -8.03 3.74
N THR A 159 -5.25 -8.68 2.66
CA THR A 159 -5.60 -7.99 1.41
C THR A 159 -6.74 -7.01 1.65
N VAL A 160 -7.84 -7.47 2.26
CA VAL A 160 -9.00 -6.62 2.57
C VAL A 160 -8.61 -5.46 3.48
N ARG A 161 -7.82 -5.72 4.54
CA ARG A 161 -7.31 -4.66 5.44
C ARG A 161 -6.45 -3.63 4.70
N ASN A 162 -5.57 -4.06 3.79
CA ASN A 162 -4.73 -3.15 3.04
C ASN A 162 -5.55 -2.28 2.08
N ASP A 163 -6.46 -2.88 1.31
CA ASP A 163 -7.34 -2.13 0.39
C ASP A 163 -8.21 -1.12 1.15
N PHE A 164 -8.67 -1.48 2.35
CA PHE A 164 -9.40 -0.61 3.25
C PHE A 164 -8.56 0.59 3.69
N ILE A 165 -7.37 0.34 4.25
CA ILE A 165 -6.45 1.38 4.72
C ILE A 165 -6.08 2.33 3.58
N GLU A 166 -5.76 1.80 2.41
CA GLU A 166 -5.42 2.60 1.23
C GLU A 166 -6.58 3.48 0.77
N THR A 167 -7.81 2.95 0.82
CA THR A 167 -9.02 3.70 0.49
C THR A 167 -9.27 4.82 1.49
N LEU A 168 -9.13 4.56 2.79
CA LEU A 168 -9.26 5.59 3.82
C LEU A 168 -8.22 6.70 3.66
N ILE A 169 -6.96 6.35 3.39
CA ILE A 169 -5.90 7.30 3.11
C ILE A 169 -6.26 8.14 1.87
N PHE A 170 -6.69 7.50 0.78
CA PHE A 170 -7.11 8.20 -0.44
C PHE A 170 -8.27 9.19 -0.22
N GLU A 171 -9.28 8.79 0.58
CA GLU A 171 -10.46 9.60 0.89
C GLU A 171 -10.15 10.74 1.86
N LYS A 172 -9.09 10.61 2.68
CA LYS A 172 -8.75 11.55 3.76
C LYS A 172 -8.65 13.00 3.32
N ASN A 173 -8.03 13.28 2.18
CA ASN A 173 -8.02 14.62 1.59
C ASN A 173 -7.75 14.60 0.07
N ASN A 174 -8.08 15.71 -0.59
CA ASN A 174 -7.93 15.87 -2.05
C ASN A 174 -6.49 16.14 -2.53
N ASN A 175 -5.52 16.27 -1.61
CA ASN A 175 -4.11 16.45 -1.93
C ASN A 175 -3.37 15.12 -2.17
N ILE A 176 -4.06 14.00 -1.95
CA ILE A 176 -3.53 12.65 -2.18
C ILE A 176 -3.88 12.23 -3.61
N LEU A 177 -2.84 11.96 -4.40
CA LEU A 177 -2.94 11.37 -5.73
C LEU A 177 -2.59 9.88 -5.61
N PRO A 178 -3.52 8.95 -5.89
CA PRO A 178 -3.22 7.53 -5.91
C PRO A 178 -2.44 7.14 -7.18
N THR A 179 -1.81 5.98 -7.17
CA THR A 179 -1.41 5.30 -8.41
C THR A 179 -2.58 4.46 -8.94
N LEU A 180 -2.84 4.52 -10.25
CA LEU A 180 -3.89 3.74 -10.92
C LEU A 180 -3.48 2.28 -11.16
N ASN A 181 -2.21 1.95 -10.93
CA ASN A 181 -1.71 0.59 -10.99
C ASN A 181 -0.57 0.39 -9.98
N HIS A 182 -0.48 -0.80 -9.41
CA HIS A 182 0.60 -1.18 -8.51
C HIS A 182 1.89 -1.41 -9.30
N ARG A 183 2.70 -0.36 -9.47
CA ARG A 183 4.12 -0.50 -9.79
C ARG A 183 4.93 -0.36 -8.52
N ARG A 184 5.92 -1.24 -8.34
CA ARG A 184 6.73 -1.32 -7.11
C ARG A 184 7.26 0.07 -6.71
N GLY A 185 7.10 0.41 -5.44
CA GLY A 185 7.82 1.49 -4.77
C GLY A 185 7.12 2.83 -4.68
N VAL A 186 5.89 2.99 -5.19
CA VAL A 186 5.07 4.20 -4.97
C VAL A 186 3.58 3.85 -4.94
N ASP A 187 2.91 4.16 -3.84
CA ASP A 187 1.47 3.94 -3.68
C ASP A 187 0.69 5.26 -3.79
N PHE A 188 1.25 6.35 -3.25
CA PHE A 188 0.61 7.67 -3.24
C PHE A 188 1.59 8.78 -3.59
N PHE A 189 1.06 9.89 -4.09
CA PHE A 189 1.73 11.19 -4.04
C PHE A 189 0.94 12.13 -3.15
N ILE A 190 1.61 12.68 -2.14
CA ILE A 190 0.98 13.61 -1.18
C ILE A 190 1.66 14.96 -1.35
N GLY A 191 0.91 15.98 -1.79
CA GLY A 191 1.48 17.29 -2.08
C GLY A 191 2.48 17.30 -3.22
N GLY A 192 2.49 16.26 -4.06
CA GLY A 192 3.41 16.09 -5.19
C GLY A 192 4.67 15.27 -4.88
N ILE A 193 4.84 14.78 -3.65
CA ILE A 193 5.95 13.91 -3.25
C ILE A 193 5.48 12.46 -3.24
N SER A 194 6.26 11.53 -3.82
CA SER A 194 5.96 10.10 -3.80
C SER A 194 6.16 9.49 -2.40
N PHE A 195 5.23 8.64 -1.99
CA PHE A 195 5.29 7.86 -0.75
C PHE A 195 4.95 6.39 -1.05
N ASP A 196 5.79 5.50 -0.52
CA ASP A 196 5.58 4.06 -0.50
C ASP A 196 4.84 3.68 0.79
N GLN A 197 3.69 3.02 0.68
CA GLN A 197 2.98 2.51 1.85
C GLN A 197 3.70 1.26 2.34
N LYS A 198 3.91 1.20 3.64
CA LYS A 198 4.44 -0.01 4.30
C LYS A 198 3.64 -0.29 5.56
N VAL A 199 3.05 -1.48 5.57
CA VAL A 199 2.31 -2.00 6.73
C VAL A 199 3.24 -2.88 7.56
N ALA A 200 3.45 -2.50 8.82
CA ALA A 200 4.23 -3.26 9.78
C ALA A 200 3.31 -3.84 10.86
N LYS A 201 3.44 -5.12 11.16
CA LYS A 201 2.62 -5.80 12.19
C LYS A 201 2.99 -5.39 13.61
N SER A 202 4.18 -4.84 13.81
CA SER A 202 4.62 -4.27 15.08
C SER A 202 5.83 -3.35 14.90
N PRO A 203 6.17 -2.52 15.90
CA PRO A 203 7.50 -1.95 16.01
C PRO A 203 8.57 -3.04 16.01
N THR A 204 9.80 -2.68 15.66
CA THR A 204 10.90 -3.66 15.57
C THR A 204 11.18 -4.31 16.94
N SER A 205 11.74 -5.52 16.93
CA SER A 205 12.17 -6.18 18.17
C SER A 205 13.19 -5.32 18.94
N GLN A 206 14.03 -4.57 18.24
CA GLN A 206 14.99 -3.64 18.84
C GLN A 206 14.27 -2.50 19.59
N PHE A 207 13.18 -1.98 19.03
CA PHE A 207 12.36 -0.97 19.71
C PHE A 207 11.76 -1.54 20.99
N LYS A 208 11.12 -2.71 20.90
CA LYS A 208 10.50 -3.39 22.04
C LYS A 208 11.52 -3.72 23.13
N ASN A 209 12.69 -4.24 22.76
CA ASN A 209 13.75 -4.58 23.69
C ASN A 209 14.37 -3.35 24.37
N HIS A 210 14.46 -2.23 23.65
CA HIS A 210 14.99 -0.98 24.21
C HIS A 210 14.09 -0.43 25.32
N PHE A 211 12.77 -0.40 25.09
CA PHE A 211 11.81 0.20 26.02
C PHE A 211 11.15 -0.81 26.98
N LYS A 212 11.41 -2.11 26.79
CA LYS A 212 10.89 -3.20 27.62
C LYS A 212 9.38 -3.04 27.82
N ASP A 213 8.86 -3.21 29.03
CA ASP A 213 7.42 -3.16 29.33
C ASP A 213 6.75 -1.83 28.95
N LYS A 214 7.52 -0.75 28.81
CA LYS A 214 7.02 0.59 28.43
C LYS A 214 7.00 0.82 26.92
N TRP A 215 7.36 -0.17 26.10
CA TRP A 215 7.45 0.00 24.65
C TRP A 215 6.15 0.50 24.03
N ARG A 216 4.99 0.05 24.53
CA ARG A 216 3.69 0.43 23.98
C ARG A 216 3.39 1.91 24.20
N GLU A 217 3.57 2.37 25.43
CA GLU A 217 3.39 3.78 25.81
C GLU A 217 4.35 4.68 25.01
N GLU A 218 5.61 4.26 24.89
CA GLU A 218 6.63 5.00 24.16
C GLU A 218 6.31 5.08 22.66
N ALA A 219 5.82 4.00 22.06
CA ALA A 219 5.44 3.98 20.65
C ALA A 219 4.33 5.00 20.36
N ILE A 220 3.29 5.03 21.20
CA ILE A 220 2.14 5.94 21.04
C ILE A 220 2.57 7.40 21.26
N LYS A 221 3.40 7.66 22.28
CA LYS A 221 3.90 9.01 22.57
C LYS A 221 4.87 9.53 21.51
N ASN A 222 5.68 8.65 20.91
CA ASN A 222 6.75 9.02 19.98
C ASN A 222 6.67 8.25 18.64
N PRO A 223 5.68 8.53 17.76
CA PRO A 223 5.56 7.86 16.46
C PRO A 223 6.79 8.02 15.55
N SER A 224 7.48 9.16 15.63
CA SER A 224 8.73 9.41 14.89
C SER A 224 9.84 8.44 15.29
N LEU A 225 9.88 8.05 16.55
CA LEU A 225 10.86 7.09 17.07
C LEU A 225 10.59 5.69 16.54
N VAL A 226 9.31 5.28 16.45
CA VAL A 226 8.90 4.03 15.82
C VAL A 226 9.37 3.98 14.37
N ALA A 227 9.12 5.05 13.60
CA ALA A 227 9.57 5.15 12.22
C ALA A 227 11.10 5.07 12.10
N ARG A 228 11.84 5.77 12.96
CA ARG A 228 13.32 5.72 12.98
C ARG A 228 13.83 4.29 13.14
N TYR A 229 13.25 3.51 14.07
CA TYR A 229 13.64 2.11 14.26
C TYR A 229 13.29 1.24 13.04
N LEU A 230 12.12 1.45 12.44
CA LEU A 230 11.72 0.73 11.23
C LEU A 230 12.64 1.00 10.05
N TYR A 231 13.19 2.21 9.93
CA TYR A 231 14.19 2.55 8.90
C TYR A 231 15.60 2.02 9.24
N GLN A 232 16.03 2.14 10.50
CA GLN A 232 17.37 1.78 10.95
C GLN A 232 17.63 0.27 10.93
N TYR A 233 16.62 -0.55 11.27
CA TYR A 233 16.78 -1.99 11.43
C TYR A 233 16.18 -2.80 10.27
N GLN A 234 16.26 -2.25 9.05
CA GLN A 234 15.90 -2.97 7.83
C GLN A 234 16.95 -4.04 7.49
N ASP A 235 16.56 -5.05 6.73
CA ASP A 235 17.52 -5.96 6.11
C ASP A 235 18.20 -5.29 4.91
N GLU A 236 19.51 -5.51 4.70
CA GLU A 236 20.27 -4.92 3.58
C GLU A 236 19.58 -5.16 2.22
N GLY A 237 19.10 -6.38 1.97
CA GLY A 237 18.42 -6.73 0.72
C GLY A 237 17.05 -6.07 0.53
N ARG A 238 16.53 -5.42 1.57
CA ARG A 238 15.25 -4.69 1.59
C ARG A 238 15.44 -3.22 1.98
N PHE A 239 16.69 -2.76 2.06
CA PHE A 239 17.00 -1.41 2.46
C PHE A 239 16.39 -0.42 1.47
N GLY A 240 15.65 0.54 2.00
CA GLY A 240 15.17 1.69 1.25
C GLY A 240 15.21 2.92 2.14
N ALA A 241 15.65 4.03 1.55
CA ALA A 241 15.64 5.37 2.15
C ALA A 241 14.69 6.30 1.39
N ASP A 242 13.60 5.73 0.86
CA ASP A 242 12.53 6.47 0.20
C ASP A 242 11.53 7.01 1.22
N PRO A 243 10.78 8.08 0.89
CA PRO A 243 9.66 8.52 1.70
C PRO A 243 8.61 7.40 1.88
N ARG A 244 8.09 7.26 3.10
CA ARG A 244 7.08 6.23 3.41
C ARG A 244 5.87 6.77 4.13
N LEU A 245 4.74 6.15 3.86
CA LEU A 245 3.57 6.16 4.74
C LEU A 245 3.59 4.83 5.51
N LEU A 246 4.05 4.89 6.76
CA LEU A 246 4.12 3.73 7.64
C LEU A 246 2.79 3.55 8.36
N VAL A 247 2.21 2.36 8.22
CA VAL A 247 1.05 1.93 9.00
C VAL A 247 1.52 0.82 9.93
N VAL A 248 1.59 1.11 11.22
CA VAL A 248 2.21 0.22 12.21
C VAL A 248 1.15 -0.23 13.20
N TYR A 249 0.89 -1.53 13.25
CA TYR A 249 0.07 -2.12 14.29
C TYR A 249 0.84 -2.10 15.62
N ILE A 250 0.27 -1.48 16.64
CA ILE A 250 0.73 -1.60 18.02
C ILE A 250 0.00 -2.77 18.69
N ASP A 251 -1.29 -2.91 18.40
CA ASP A 251 -2.12 -4.05 18.78
C ASP A 251 -2.54 -4.81 17.52
N GLU A 252 -2.59 -6.15 17.55
CA GLU A 252 -2.85 -6.98 16.35
C GLU A 252 -4.35 -7.12 16.02
N ASP A 253 -5.21 -6.87 17.01
CA ASP A 253 -6.66 -7.07 17.01
C ASP A 253 -7.46 -5.79 16.77
N VAL A 254 -6.82 -4.72 16.30
CA VAL A 254 -7.47 -3.44 16.01
C VAL A 254 -8.60 -3.62 15.00
N SER A 255 -9.81 -3.21 15.40
CA SER A 255 -11.01 -3.32 14.57
C SER A 255 -10.96 -2.36 13.38
N ILE A 256 -11.71 -2.69 12.32
CA ILE A 256 -11.85 -1.82 11.14
C ILE A 256 -12.39 -0.43 11.49
N GLN A 257 -13.37 -0.37 12.41
CA GLN A 257 -13.91 0.89 12.89
C GLN A 257 -12.82 1.72 13.58
N LYS A 258 -11.95 1.08 14.37
CA LYS A 258 -10.85 1.76 15.03
C LYS A 258 -9.78 2.24 14.05
N ILE A 259 -9.47 1.44 13.03
CA ILE A 259 -8.58 1.86 11.93
C ILE A 259 -9.13 3.13 11.26
N ARG A 260 -10.44 3.17 10.97
CA ARG A 260 -11.12 4.33 10.39
C ARG A 260 -10.98 5.57 11.27
N GLU A 261 -11.25 5.45 12.57
CA GLU A 261 -11.08 6.54 13.54
C GLU A 261 -9.65 7.10 13.54
N ILE A 262 -8.66 6.22 13.62
CA ILE A 262 -7.25 6.60 13.69
C ILE A 262 -6.81 7.31 12.41
N ILE A 263 -7.13 6.77 11.23
CA ILE A 263 -6.78 7.40 9.95
C ILE A 263 -7.50 8.75 9.81
N ASN A 264 -8.76 8.84 10.24
CA ASN A 264 -9.50 10.09 10.26
C ASN A 264 -8.95 11.12 11.25
N ALA A 265 -8.30 10.71 12.33
CA ALA A 265 -7.64 11.62 13.26
C ALA A 265 -6.21 12.00 12.84
N THR A 266 -5.57 11.18 11.99
CA THR A 266 -4.17 11.38 11.58
C THR A 266 -4.02 12.57 10.62
N ASP A 267 -3.01 13.41 10.84
CA ASP A 267 -2.62 14.46 9.89
C ASP A 267 -1.76 13.88 8.75
N LEU A 268 -2.30 13.96 7.52
CA LEU A 268 -1.61 13.56 6.29
C LEU A 268 -1.27 14.76 5.40
N ASN A 269 -1.16 15.97 5.96
CA ASN A 269 -0.77 17.16 5.21
C ASN A 269 0.74 17.40 5.23
N LYS A 270 1.40 17.13 6.35
CA LYS A 270 2.83 17.38 6.53
C LYS A 270 3.55 16.13 7.05
N PRO A 271 4.51 15.58 6.30
CA PRO A 271 5.29 14.44 6.79
C PRO A 271 6.22 14.91 7.91
N ILE A 272 6.53 14.00 8.83
CA ILE A 272 7.61 14.17 9.80
C ILE A 272 8.95 13.82 9.14
N GLU A 273 10.00 14.53 9.51
CA GLU A 273 11.35 14.20 9.05
C GLU A 273 11.98 13.14 9.95
N ILE A 274 12.42 12.04 9.34
CA ILE A 274 13.10 10.94 10.02
C ILE A 274 14.57 10.97 9.66
N ASN A 275 15.41 11.14 10.67
CA ASN A 275 16.86 11.02 10.57
C ASN A 275 17.28 9.67 11.17
N PHE A 276 18.02 8.86 10.41
CA PHE A 276 18.45 7.54 10.86
C PHE A 276 19.80 7.15 10.25
N SER A 277 20.51 6.28 10.96
CA SER A 277 21.78 5.70 10.50
C SER A 277 21.54 4.24 10.09
N PHE A 278 22.18 3.81 9.01
CA PHE A 278 22.13 2.43 8.54
C PHE A 278 23.54 1.94 8.26
N LYS A 279 23.89 0.76 8.78
CA LYS A 279 25.20 0.13 8.58
C LYS A 279 25.16 -0.79 7.37
N HIS A 280 25.56 -0.26 6.22
CA HIS A 280 25.69 -1.04 4.99
C HIS A 280 26.82 -2.06 5.10
N LYS A 281 26.61 -3.25 4.55
CA LYS A 281 27.62 -4.32 4.49
C LYS A 281 28.94 -3.86 3.85
N ILE A 282 28.87 -3.05 2.80
CA ILE A 282 30.05 -2.61 2.03
C ILE A 282 30.45 -1.18 2.41
N GLN A 283 29.48 -0.28 2.52
CA GLN A 283 29.74 1.16 2.58
C GLN A 283 29.88 1.69 4.03
N GLY A 284 29.75 0.81 5.02
CA GLY A 284 29.77 1.19 6.43
C GLY A 284 28.53 1.96 6.86
N GLU A 285 28.64 2.70 7.95
CA GLU A 285 27.54 3.49 8.50
C GLU A 285 27.26 4.74 7.65
N LYS A 286 26.01 4.91 7.25
CA LYS A 286 25.53 6.08 6.51
C LYS A 286 24.32 6.69 7.18
N ASN A 287 24.21 8.01 7.11
CA ASN A 287 23.09 8.77 7.64
C ASN A 287 22.11 9.13 6.52
N TYR A 288 20.83 8.96 6.81
CA TYR A 288 19.73 9.21 5.90
C TYR A 288 18.72 10.15 6.54
N LYS A 289 18.05 10.94 5.69
CA LYS A 289 17.01 11.89 6.06
C LYS A 289 15.86 11.76 5.08
N VAL A 290 14.68 11.38 5.59
CA VAL A 290 13.52 11.05 4.75
C VAL A 290 12.24 11.65 5.34
N PRO A 291 11.34 12.20 4.52
CA PRO A 291 10.00 12.53 4.98
C PRO A 291 9.17 11.25 5.15
N CYS A 292 8.39 11.16 6.23
CA CYS A 292 7.59 10.00 6.55
C CYS A 292 6.26 10.42 7.17
N PHE A 293 5.19 9.69 6.85
CA PHE A 293 3.94 9.71 7.61
C PHE A 293 3.87 8.45 8.46
N VAL A 294 3.35 8.56 9.68
CA VAL A 294 3.25 7.43 10.60
C VAL A 294 1.83 7.35 11.12
N ILE A 295 1.18 6.21 10.87
CA ILE A 295 -0.14 5.85 11.39
C ILE A 295 0.08 4.69 12.35
N LEU A 296 -0.20 4.90 13.63
CA LEU A 296 -0.11 3.85 14.64
C LEU A 296 -1.50 3.28 14.90
N LEU A 297 -1.72 2.03 14.54
CA LEU A 297 -2.99 1.33 14.77
C LEU A 297 -2.94 0.71 16.16
N HIS A 298 -3.75 1.22 17.08
CA HIS A 298 -3.80 0.74 18.45
C HIS A 298 -5.23 0.83 18.99
N ASN A 299 -5.57 -0.08 19.88
CA ASN A 299 -6.73 0.08 20.73
C ASN A 299 -6.44 1.22 21.71
N THR A 300 -7.37 2.16 21.88
CA THR A 300 -7.30 3.11 23.00
C THR A 300 -7.39 2.29 24.29
N GLY A 301 -6.51 2.57 25.25
CA GLY A 301 -6.55 1.88 26.53
C GLY A 301 -7.92 2.07 27.19
N GLU A 302 -8.40 1.00 27.83
CA GLU A 302 -9.33 1.15 28.95
C GLU A 302 -8.75 2.09 30.01
#